data_AF-A0A8B8AXR6-F1
#
_entry.id   AF-A0A8B8AXR6-F1
#
_cell.length_a   1.000
_cell.length_b   1.000
_cell.length_c   1.000
_cell.angle_alpha   90.00
_cell.angle_beta   90.00
_cell.angle_gamma   90.00
#
_symmetry.space_group_name_H-M   'P 1'
#
loop_
_entity.id
_entity.type
_entity.pdbx_description
1 polymer ?
#
loop_
_entity_poly.entity_id
_entity_poly.type
_entity_poly.pdbx_seq_one_letter_code
_entity_poly.pdbx_strand_id
1 'polypeptide(L)'
;MALQWTFVASFMYVEIGVVIILLLPFVSPGRWQKIFRSKIATSVSGYSHIYFNVFIAILLLLFVDSIREVHKYTSPSETVDLKHNPDAEHLAMMKLFRAQRNFYISGFALFLWFIIRRLLTLINEEAKLAAQCEAYKKQAESATAAAKRLMEEKDNSDNQDKDKKYEDLDPEEKNLAVKLDQTKEQLVKTKEELKKTKVDLETLKSQATSTNNEYDRLLKEHEKLQQKLDTDDSKKDK
;
A
#
# COMPACT_ATOMS: atom_id res chain seq x y z
N MET A 1 15.04 -41.49 15.21
CA MET A 1 15.28 -40.05 14.96
C MET A 1 15.52 -39.40 16.31
N ALA A 2 16.49 -38.48 16.47
CA ALA A 2 16.62 -37.78 17.73
C ALA A 2 15.36 -36.91 17.98
N LEU A 3 14.87 -36.89 19.22
CA LEU A 3 13.61 -36.20 19.60
C LEU A 3 13.59 -34.72 19.18
N GLN A 4 14.76 -34.07 19.12
CA GLN A 4 14.91 -32.69 18.67
C GLN A 4 14.43 -32.50 17.21
N TRP A 5 14.79 -33.39 16.29
CA TRP A 5 14.49 -33.24 14.87
C TRP A 5 13.02 -33.56 14.55
N THR A 6 12.40 -34.45 15.32
CA THR A 6 10.95 -34.65 15.27
C THR A 6 10.19 -33.42 15.75
N PHE A 7 10.67 -32.74 16.79
CA PHE A 7 10.05 -31.50 17.26
C PHE A 7 10.12 -30.38 16.22
N VAL A 8 11.31 -30.17 15.61
CA VAL A 8 11.49 -29.18 14.54
C VAL A 8 10.63 -29.51 13.32
N ALA A 9 10.52 -30.79 12.95
CA ALA A 9 9.66 -31.21 11.84
C ALA A 9 8.17 -30.97 12.14
N SER A 10 7.71 -31.30 13.34
CA SER A 10 6.33 -31.01 13.76
C SER A 10 6.03 -29.52 13.72
N PHE A 11 6.97 -28.69 14.18
CA PHE A 11 6.86 -27.24 14.10
C PHE A 11 6.73 -26.76 12.65
N MET A 12 7.61 -27.23 11.75
CA MET A 12 7.55 -26.91 10.32
C MET A 12 6.21 -27.28 9.70
N TYR A 13 5.62 -28.44 10.04
CA TYR A 13 4.31 -28.83 9.53
C TYR A 13 3.19 -27.91 10.02
N VAL A 14 3.26 -27.47 11.28
CA VAL A 14 2.32 -26.45 11.80
C VAL A 14 2.48 -25.14 11.05
N GLU A 15 3.72 -24.70 10.79
CA GLU A 15 3.98 -23.48 10.02
C GLU A 15 3.41 -23.57 8.61
N ILE A 16 3.59 -24.69 7.91
CA ILE A 16 2.98 -24.92 6.58
C ILE A 16 1.46 -24.78 6.66
N GLY A 17 0.82 -25.42 7.64
CA GLY A 17 -0.62 -25.30 7.86
C GLY A 17 -1.07 -23.86 8.08
N VAL A 18 -0.33 -23.11 8.93
CA VAL A 18 -0.61 -21.70 9.20
C VAL A 18 -0.44 -20.85 7.93
N VAL A 19 0.61 -21.05 7.15
CA VAL A 19 0.83 -20.33 5.88
C VAL A 19 -0.29 -20.61 4.90
N ILE A 20 -0.72 -21.87 4.74
CA ILE A 20 -1.85 -22.21 3.86
C ILE A 20 -3.12 -21.49 4.32
N ILE A 21 -3.41 -21.51 5.63
CA ILE A 21 -4.58 -20.81 6.18
C ILE A 21 -4.50 -19.30 5.95
N LEU A 22 -3.32 -18.70 6.11
CA LEU A 22 -3.10 -17.26 5.92
C LEU A 22 -3.14 -16.84 4.44
N LEU A 23 -2.71 -17.70 3.52
CA LEU A 23 -2.74 -17.44 2.07
C LEU A 23 -4.11 -17.65 1.46
N LEU A 24 -4.96 -18.50 2.05
CA LEU A 24 -6.27 -18.76 1.51
C LEU A 24 -7.15 -17.49 1.57
N PRO A 25 -7.77 -17.07 0.45
CA PRO A 25 -8.64 -15.90 0.40
C PRO A 25 -9.99 -16.13 1.12
N PHE A 26 -10.14 -17.22 1.88
CA PHE A 26 -11.39 -17.63 2.51
C PHE A 26 -11.72 -16.82 3.78
N VAL A 27 -10.73 -16.16 4.38
CA VAL A 27 -10.91 -15.36 5.60
C VAL A 27 -10.86 -13.89 5.24
N SER A 28 -12.03 -13.24 5.21
CA SER A 28 -12.10 -11.80 4.91
C SER A 28 -11.34 -10.95 5.94
N PRO A 29 -10.81 -9.78 5.55
CA PRO A 29 -10.11 -8.87 6.45
C PRO A 29 -10.91 -8.53 7.72
N GLY A 30 -12.24 -8.43 7.62
CA GLY A 30 -13.13 -8.19 8.75
C GLY A 30 -13.21 -9.35 9.76
N ARG A 31 -13.02 -10.60 9.34
CA ARG A 31 -12.95 -11.77 10.25
C ARG A 31 -11.61 -11.79 10.98
N TRP A 32 -10.51 -11.57 10.26
CA TRP A 32 -9.19 -11.39 10.86
C TRP A 32 -9.18 -10.26 11.89
N GLN A 33 -9.80 -9.13 11.56
CA GLN A 33 -9.90 -7.99 12.48
C GLN A 33 -10.60 -8.37 13.80
N LYS A 34 -11.67 -9.17 13.79
CA LYS A 34 -12.33 -9.64 15.02
C LYS A 34 -11.41 -10.56 15.84
N ILE A 35 -10.66 -11.44 15.19
CA ILE A 35 -9.71 -12.34 15.85
C ILE A 35 -8.53 -11.55 16.43
N PHE A 36 -7.96 -10.61 15.67
CA PHE A 36 -6.81 -9.80 16.09
C PHE A 36 -7.18 -8.74 17.14
N ARG A 37 -8.42 -8.28 17.17
CA ARG A 37 -8.92 -7.35 18.21
C ARG A 37 -9.36 -8.08 19.48
N SER A 38 -9.28 -9.41 19.53
CA SER A 38 -9.53 -10.18 20.74
C SER A 38 -8.46 -9.88 21.81
N LYS A 39 -8.85 -10.01 23.09
CA LYS A 39 -7.94 -9.78 24.23
C LYS A 39 -6.69 -10.66 24.17
N ILE A 40 -6.82 -11.87 23.63
CA ILE A 40 -5.72 -12.84 23.46
C ILE A 40 -4.73 -12.34 22.42
N ALA A 41 -5.20 -11.94 21.23
CA ALA A 41 -4.34 -11.44 20.17
C ALA A 41 -3.63 -10.12 20.55
N THR A 42 -4.28 -9.28 21.35
CA THR A 42 -3.69 -8.02 21.86
C THR A 42 -2.62 -8.29 22.93
N SER A 43 -2.83 -9.29 23.80
CA SER A 43 -1.83 -9.70 24.78
C SER A 43 -0.62 -10.38 24.13
N VAL A 44 -0.86 -11.19 23.09
CA VAL A 44 0.19 -11.85 22.31
C VAL A 44 0.99 -10.85 21.47
N SER A 45 0.34 -9.84 20.89
CA SER A 45 1.02 -8.83 20.08
C SER A 45 1.97 -7.95 20.88
N GLY A 46 1.65 -7.64 22.14
CA GLY A 46 2.49 -6.82 23.03
C GLY A 46 3.89 -7.39 23.26
N TYR A 47 4.02 -8.72 23.32
CA TYR A 47 5.30 -9.41 23.49
C TYR A 47 5.76 -10.15 22.23
N SER A 48 5.03 -10.03 21.12
CA SER A 48 5.27 -10.80 19.88
C SER A 48 6.69 -10.59 19.34
N HIS A 49 7.24 -9.39 19.47
CA HIS A 49 8.61 -9.09 19.03
C HIS A 49 9.67 -9.87 19.81
N ILE A 50 9.49 -10.01 21.13
CA ILE A 50 10.44 -10.74 21.99
C ILE A 50 10.37 -12.24 21.69
N TYR A 51 9.16 -12.81 21.67
CA TYR A 51 8.98 -14.23 21.33
C TYR A 51 9.51 -14.54 19.93
N PHE A 52 9.24 -13.67 18.95
CA PHE A 52 9.75 -13.82 17.58
C PHE A 52 11.27 -13.86 17.54
N ASN A 53 11.94 -12.91 18.22
CA ASN A 53 13.40 -12.81 18.24
C ASN A 53 14.07 -13.99 18.96
N VAL A 54 13.46 -14.51 20.02
CA VAL A 54 13.98 -15.71 20.71
C VAL A 54 13.80 -16.94 19.83
N PHE A 55 12.64 -17.14 19.22
CA PHE A 55 12.38 -18.28 18.35
C PHE A 55 13.28 -18.28 17.10
N ILE A 56 13.48 -17.12 16.45
CA ILE A 56 14.38 -17.05 15.29
C ILE A 56 15.83 -17.35 15.69
N ALA A 57 16.28 -16.90 16.87
CA ALA A 57 17.62 -17.24 17.36
C ALA A 57 17.79 -18.75 17.55
N ILE A 58 16.79 -19.43 18.12
CA ILE A 58 16.79 -20.89 18.29
C ILE A 58 16.82 -21.60 16.93
N LEU A 59 15.97 -21.19 15.98
CA LEU A 59 15.93 -21.76 14.63
C LEU A 59 17.23 -21.52 13.87
N LEU A 60 17.85 -20.35 14.01
CA LEU A 60 19.16 -20.03 13.43
C LEU A 60 20.25 -20.93 14.00
N LEU A 61 20.29 -21.14 15.32
CA LEU A 61 21.25 -22.05 15.95
C LEU A 61 21.09 -23.49 15.44
N LEU A 62 19.86 -23.99 15.34
CA LEU A 62 19.55 -25.32 14.78
C LEU A 62 19.93 -25.42 13.30
N PHE A 63 19.74 -24.35 12.54
CA PHE A 63 20.10 -24.30 11.12
C PHE A 63 21.62 -24.32 10.93
N VAL A 64 22.36 -23.53 11.72
CA VAL A 64 23.83 -23.53 11.72
C VAL A 64 24.38 -24.89 12.17
N ASP A 65 23.77 -25.51 13.19
CA ASP A 65 24.13 -26.87 13.61
C ASP A 65 23.89 -27.89 12.48
N SER A 66 22.77 -27.77 11.76
CA SER A 66 22.47 -28.61 10.59
C SER A 66 23.50 -28.43 9.47
N ILE A 67 23.92 -27.20 9.17
CA ILE A 67 24.97 -26.91 8.17
C ILE A 67 26.28 -27.58 8.57
N ARG A 68 26.67 -27.41 9.84
CA ARG A 68 27.88 -28.03 10.38
C ARG A 68 27.79 -29.56 10.31
N GLU A 69 26.64 -30.15 10.61
CA GLU A 69 26.42 -31.59 10.55
C GLU A 69 26.52 -32.10 9.10
N VAL A 70 25.92 -31.41 8.13
CA VAL A 70 26.04 -31.75 6.70
C VAL A 70 27.49 -31.66 6.22
N HIS A 71 28.19 -30.57 6.54
CA HIS A 71 29.60 -30.40 6.17
C HIS A 71 30.48 -31.50 6.78
N LYS A 72 30.26 -31.83 8.05
CA LYS A 72 31.00 -32.90 8.76
C LYS A 72 30.85 -34.26 8.09
N TYR A 73 29.66 -34.59 7.57
CA TYR A 73 29.40 -35.88 6.94
C TYR A 73 29.62 -35.87 5.41
N THR A 74 29.80 -34.70 4.80
CA THR A 74 30.10 -34.53 3.37
C THR A 74 31.61 -34.61 3.09
N SER A 75 32.44 -34.08 3.99
CA SER A 75 33.89 -34.27 3.89
C SER A 75 34.23 -35.76 4.05
N PRO A 76 34.90 -36.39 3.08
CA PRO A 76 35.35 -37.77 3.22
C PRO A 76 36.25 -37.83 4.44
N SER A 77 35.88 -38.63 5.45
CA SER A 77 36.75 -38.85 6.59
C SER A 77 37.96 -39.63 6.06
N GLU A 78 39.10 -38.96 5.80
CA GLU A 78 40.38 -39.58 5.42
C GLU A 78 40.81 -40.69 6.41
N THR A 79 40.20 -40.69 7.60
CA THR A 79 40.49 -41.61 8.71
C THR A 79 39.78 -42.96 8.62
N VAL A 80 38.85 -43.18 7.69
CA VAL A 80 38.14 -44.46 7.53
C VAL A 80 38.28 -44.91 6.09
N ASP A 81 38.89 -46.08 5.86
CA ASP A 81 39.02 -46.68 4.54
C ASP A 81 37.66 -47.15 4.03
N LEU A 82 36.85 -46.19 3.56
CA LEU A 82 35.50 -46.38 3.05
C LEU A 82 35.49 -47.25 1.78
N LYS A 83 36.62 -47.35 1.08
CA LYS A 83 36.77 -48.16 -0.14
C LYS A 83 36.88 -49.65 0.14
N HIS A 84 37.35 -50.05 1.32
CA HIS A 84 37.59 -51.45 1.67
C HIS A 84 36.53 -52.05 2.62
N ASN A 85 35.60 -51.24 3.15
CA ASN A 85 34.53 -51.70 4.03
C ASN A 85 33.15 -51.20 3.55
N PRO A 86 32.40 -52.01 2.77
CA PRO A 86 31.09 -51.61 2.25
C PRO A 86 30.08 -51.24 3.36
N ASP A 87 30.15 -51.90 4.53
CA ASP A 87 29.29 -51.56 5.68
C ASP A 87 29.57 -50.16 6.26
N ALA A 88 30.84 -49.73 6.23
CA ALA A 88 31.23 -48.40 6.70
C ALA A 88 30.79 -47.31 5.72
N GLU A 89 30.85 -47.59 4.42
CA GLU A 89 30.33 -46.71 3.36
C GLU A 89 28.82 -46.52 3.51
N HIS A 90 28.05 -47.61 3.64
CA HIS A 90 26.60 -47.55 3.85
C HIS A 90 26.22 -46.74 5.10
N LEU A 91 26.96 -46.89 6.21
CA LEU A 91 26.72 -46.13 7.43
C LEU A 91 27.02 -44.63 7.26
N ALA A 92 28.08 -44.28 6.51
CA ALA A 92 28.43 -42.89 6.21
C ALA A 92 27.35 -42.22 5.34
N MET A 93 26.91 -42.90 4.28
CA MET A 93 25.83 -42.42 3.41
C MET A 93 24.52 -42.24 4.18
N MET A 94 24.19 -43.15 5.11
CA MET A 94 22.99 -43.02 5.95
C MET A 94 23.07 -41.79 6.88
N LYS A 95 24.25 -41.50 7.45
CA LYS A 95 24.46 -40.31 8.31
C LYS A 95 24.38 -39.02 7.49
N LEU A 96 24.96 -39.00 6.29
CA LEU A 96 24.86 -37.87 5.37
C LEU A 96 23.41 -37.58 4.97
N PHE A 97 22.65 -38.60 4.58
CA PHE A 97 21.23 -38.45 4.23
C PHE A 97 20.41 -37.89 5.39
N ARG A 98 20.70 -38.36 6.61
CA ARG A 98 20.06 -37.84 7.83
C ARG A 98 20.35 -36.36 8.04
N ALA A 99 21.62 -35.96 7.90
CA ALA A 99 22.05 -34.57 8.05
C ALA A 99 21.42 -33.67 6.98
N GLN A 100 21.41 -34.10 5.71
CA GLN A 100 20.79 -33.36 4.61
C GLN A 100 19.30 -33.11 4.84
N ARG A 101 18.56 -34.14 5.26
CA ARG A 101 17.13 -33.98 5.57
C ARG A 101 16.91 -33.01 6.74
N ASN A 102 17.72 -33.11 7.80
CA ASN A 102 17.61 -32.21 8.95
C ASN A 102 17.90 -30.75 8.56
N PHE A 103 18.89 -30.53 7.69
CA PHE A 103 19.21 -29.22 7.11
C PHE A 103 18.03 -28.63 6.31
N TYR A 104 17.38 -29.44 5.46
CA TYR A 104 16.19 -28.95 4.76
C TYR A 104 15.06 -28.60 5.72
N ILE A 105 14.79 -29.45 6.72
CA ILE A 105 13.72 -29.20 7.71
C ILE A 105 13.98 -27.91 8.49
N SER A 106 15.19 -27.70 9.02
CA SER A 106 15.52 -26.49 9.77
C SER A 106 15.54 -25.24 8.89
N GLY A 107 16.03 -25.36 7.65
CA GLY A 107 16.02 -24.26 6.67
C GLY A 107 14.61 -23.85 6.25
N PHE A 108 13.73 -24.81 5.96
CA PHE A 108 12.33 -24.51 5.64
C PHE A 108 11.57 -23.93 6.82
N ALA A 109 11.75 -24.46 8.03
CA ALA A 109 11.13 -23.90 9.23
C ALA A 109 11.53 -22.43 9.44
N LEU A 110 12.83 -22.15 9.36
CA LEU A 110 13.34 -20.78 9.47
C LEU A 110 12.75 -19.85 8.40
N PHE A 111 12.69 -20.31 7.14
CA PHE A 111 12.13 -19.53 6.05
C PHE A 111 10.62 -19.26 6.22
N LEU A 112 9.85 -20.29 6.58
CA LEU A 112 8.41 -20.18 6.83
C LEU A 112 8.12 -19.25 8.00
N TRP A 113 8.93 -19.25 9.05
CA TRP A 113 8.81 -18.34 10.17
C TRP A 113 8.86 -16.86 9.73
N PHE A 114 9.79 -16.51 8.83
CA PHE A 114 9.85 -15.17 8.24
C PHE A 114 8.61 -14.84 7.40
N ILE A 115 8.14 -15.79 6.59
CA ILE A 115 6.92 -15.63 5.79
C ILE A 115 5.71 -15.36 6.69
N ILE A 116 5.51 -16.18 7.73
CA ILE A 116 4.40 -16.03 8.66
C ILE A 116 4.45 -14.65 9.31
N ARG A 117 5.63 -14.20 9.77
CA ARG A 117 5.78 -12.86 10.35
C ARG A 117 5.40 -11.76 9.37
N ARG A 118 5.85 -11.86 8.12
CA ARG A 118 5.52 -10.90 7.06
C ARG A 118 4.02 -10.89 6.77
N LEU A 119 3.41 -12.06 6.60
CA LEU A 119 1.97 -12.20 6.32
C LEU A 119 1.12 -11.66 7.48
N LEU A 120 1.44 -12.01 8.73
CA LEU A 120 0.73 -11.50 9.90
C LEU A 120 0.81 -9.97 10.01
N THR A 121 1.98 -9.39 9.68
CA THR A 121 2.14 -7.92 9.71
C THR A 121 1.27 -7.27 8.64
N LEU A 122 1.33 -7.76 7.40
CA LEU A 122 0.53 -7.24 6.29
C LEU A 122 -0.97 -7.37 6.55
N ILE A 123 -1.44 -8.51 7.06
CA ILE A 123 -2.86 -8.73 7.38
C ILE A 123 -3.31 -7.76 8.49
N ASN A 124 -2.47 -7.52 9.49
CA ASN A 124 -2.79 -6.56 10.55
C ASN A 124 -2.83 -5.12 10.04
N GLU A 125 -1.94 -4.73 9.12
CA GLU A 125 -1.94 -3.42 8.48
C GLU A 125 -3.19 -3.22 7.61
N GLU A 126 -3.50 -4.20 6.76
CA GLU A 126 -4.73 -4.25 5.95
C GLU A 126 -5.99 -4.15 6.81
N ALA A 127 -6.09 -4.94 7.89
CA ALA A 127 -7.25 -4.90 8.78
C ALA A 127 -7.40 -3.55 9.49
N LYS A 128 -6.30 -2.91 9.89
CA LYS A 128 -6.33 -1.55 10.47
C LYS A 128 -6.76 -0.52 9.44
N LEU A 129 -6.21 -0.59 8.22
CA LEU A 129 -6.53 0.34 7.15
C LEU A 129 -8.00 0.21 6.72
N ALA A 130 -8.51 -1.01 6.58
CA ALA A 130 -9.92 -1.26 6.28
C ALA A 130 -10.86 -0.67 7.34
N ALA A 131 -10.52 -0.82 8.62
CA ALA A 131 -11.29 -0.26 9.73
C ALA A 131 -11.25 1.28 9.75
N GLN A 132 -10.09 1.87 9.46
CA GLN A 132 -9.93 3.31 9.34
C GLN A 132 -10.72 3.87 8.16
N CYS A 133 -10.67 3.22 6.99
CA CYS A 133 -11.46 3.59 5.83
C CYS A 133 -12.97 3.55 6.12
N GLU A 134 -13.46 2.53 6.82
CA GLU A 134 -14.88 2.48 7.22
C GLU A 134 -15.26 3.62 8.18
N ALA A 135 -14.40 3.91 9.16
CA ALA A 135 -14.61 5.02 10.09
C ALA A 135 -14.59 6.39 9.39
N TYR A 136 -13.62 6.63 8.51
CA TYR A 136 -13.52 7.86 7.72
C TYR A 136 -14.72 8.03 6.78
N LYS A 137 -15.18 6.95 6.15
CA LYS A 137 -16.38 6.98 5.30
C LYS A 137 -17.62 7.40 6.09
N LYS A 138 -17.85 6.79 7.27
CA LYS A 138 -18.95 7.17 8.17
C LYS A 138 -18.81 8.62 8.65
N GLN A 139 -17.59 9.07 8.94
CA GLN A 139 -17.34 10.46 9.34
C GLN A 139 -17.67 11.44 8.21
N ALA A 140 -17.24 11.16 6.98
CA ALA A 140 -17.55 11.98 5.80
C ALA A 140 -19.05 12.02 5.50
N GLU A 141 -19.75 10.88 5.59
CA GLU A 141 -21.20 10.79 5.44
C GLU A 141 -21.91 11.60 6.53
N SER A 142 -21.48 11.50 7.79
CA SER A 142 -22.07 12.25 8.91
C SER A 142 -21.85 13.77 8.77
N ALA A 143 -20.67 14.20 8.33
CA ALA A 143 -20.36 15.60 8.09
C ALA A 143 -21.17 16.16 6.91
N THR A 144 -21.32 15.37 5.84
CA THR A 144 -22.15 15.73 4.68
C THR A 144 -23.62 15.82 5.08
N ALA A 145 -24.13 14.88 5.86
CA ALA A 145 -25.49 14.92 6.38
C ALA A 145 -25.73 16.12 7.31
N ALA A 146 -24.78 16.45 8.17
CA ALA A 146 -24.85 17.64 9.03
C ALA A 146 -24.82 18.93 8.21
N ALA A 147 -23.93 19.04 7.22
CA ALA A 147 -23.89 20.18 6.30
C ALA A 147 -25.20 20.34 5.52
N LYS A 148 -25.77 19.23 5.03
CA LYS A 148 -27.06 19.24 4.33
C LYS A 148 -28.19 19.71 5.24
N ARG A 149 -28.25 19.23 6.48
CA ARG A 149 -29.25 19.70 7.47
C ARG A 149 -29.12 21.19 7.75
N LEU A 150 -27.90 21.70 7.92
CA LEU A 150 -27.66 23.13 8.11
C LEU A 150 -28.07 23.97 6.89
N MET A 151 -27.91 23.43 5.68
CA MET A 151 -28.39 24.09 4.46
C MET A 151 -29.92 24.09 4.37
N GLU A 152 -30.58 22.95 4.64
CA GLU A 152 -32.05 22.82 4.64
C GLU A 152 -32.70 23.67 5.74
N GLU A 153 -32.09 23.77 6.92
CA GLU A 153 -32.58 24.60 8.04
C GLU A 153 -32.43 26.10 7.72
N LYS A 154 -31.36 26.48 7.02
CA LYS A 154 -31.16 27.85 6.54
C LYS A 154 -32.17 28.25 5.47
N ASP A 155 -32.44 27.35 4.51
CA ASP A 155 -33.45 27.59 3.46
C ASP A 155 -34.89 27.64 4.02
N ASN A 156 -35.20 26.86 5.07
CA ASN A 156 -36.50 26.95 5.75
C ASN A 156 -36.63 28.21 6.62
N SER A 157 -35.54 28.70 7.21
CA SER A 157 -35.53 29.94 8.01
C SER A 157 -35.63 31.20 7.14
N ASP A 158 -35.15 31.16 5.88
CA ASP A 158 -35.26 32.28 4.94
C ASP A 158 -36.68 32.50 4.37
N ASN A 159 -37.64 31.61 4.68
CA ASN A 159 -39.04 31.71 4.25
C ASN A 159 -40.04 32.15 5.35
N GLN A 160 -39.59 32.42 6.59
CA GLN A 160 -40.51 32.77 7.68
C GLN A 160 -40.34 34.14 8.34
N ASP A 161 -39.35 34.96 8.01
CA ASP A 161 -39.27 36.29 8.62
C ASP A 161 -38.50 37.32 7.79
N LYS A 162 -39.11 37.76 6.68
CA LYS A 162 -38.59 38.89 5.88
C LYS A 162 -39.19 40.24 6.23
N ASP A 163 -40.30 40.30 6.98
CA ASP A 163 -41.06 41.55 7.15
C ASP A 163 -41.08 42.15 8.57
N LYS A 164 -40.41 41.55 9.57
CA LYS A 164 -40.46 42.05 10.97
C LYS A 164 -39.12 42.29 11.67
N LYS A 165 -37.98 42.25 10.96
CA LYS A 165 -36.66 42.08 11.61
C LYS A 165 -35.77 43.34 11.75
N TYR A 166 -36.32 44.55 11.80
CA TYR A 166 -35.45 45.75 11.89
C TYR A 166 -35.83 46.84 12.90
N GLU A 167 -36.95 46.72 13.60
CA GLU A 167 -37.31 47.72 14.63
C GLU A 167 -36.68 47.47 16.01
N ASP A 168 -36.40 46.21 16.40
CA ASP A 168 -36.05 45.86 17.80
C ASP A 168 -34.62 45.34 18.05
N LEU A 169 -33.67 45.45 17.11
CA LEU A 169 -32.31 44.88 17.27
C LEU A 169 -31.23 45.92 17.65
N ASP A 170 -30.36 45.51 18.57
CA ASP A 170 -29.26 46.27 19.17
C ASP A 170 -28.22 46.74 18.10
N PRO A 171 -27.49 47.86 18.33
CA PRO A 171 -26.61 48.49 17.33
C PRO A 171 -25.51 47.59 16.76
N GLU A 172 -25.03 46.60 17.53
CA GLU A 172 -23.98 45.66 17.10
C GLU A 172 -24.51 44.60 16.12
N GLU A 173 -25.75 44.14 16.28
CA GLU A 173 -26.37 43.14 15.40
C GLU A 173 -26.75 43.73 14.03
N LYS A 174 -27.14 45.01 13.98
CA LYS A 174 -27.32 45.75 12.72
C LYS A 174 -26.02 45.84 11.92
N ASN A 175 -24.91 46.12 12.58
CA ASN A 175 -23.59 46.16 11.92
C ASN A 175 -23.15 44.79 11.40
N LEU A 176 -23.49 43.71 12.10
CA LEU A 176 -23.19 42.35 11.68
C LEU A 176 -24.03 41.93 10.46
N ALA A 177 -25.31 42.29 10.42
CA ALA A 177 -26.20 42.03 9.29
C ALA A 177 -25.75 42.75 8.02
N VAL A 178 -25.39 44.05 8.12
CA VAL A 178 -24.87 44.83 6.99
C VAL A 178 -23.57 44.21 6.43
N LYS A 179 -22.65 43.79 7.31
CA LYS A 179 -21.42 43.09 6.87
C LYS A 179 -21.69 41.77 6.19
N LEU A 180 -22.70 41.03 6.66
CA LEU A 180 -23.07 39.74 6.09
C LEU A 180 -23.65 39.89 4.67
N ASP A 181 -24.47 40.92 4.45
CA ASP A 181 -24.99 41.23 3.11
C ASP A 181 -23.91 41.76 2.17
N GLN A 182 -23.00 42.62 2.66
CA GLN A 182 -21.81 43.03 1.90
C GLN A 182 -20.93 41.84 1.51
N THR A 183 -20.74 40.87 2.42
CA THR A 183 -19.94 39.67 2.16
C THR A 183 -20.61 38.76 1.13
N LYS A 184 -21.94 38.62 1.18
CA LYS A 184 -22.71 37.89 0.15
C LYS A 184 -22.61 38.55 -1.21
N GLU A 185 -22.73 39.87 -1.27
CA GLU A 185 -22.62 40.63 -2.52
C GLU A 185 -21.20 40.50 -3.13
N GLN A 186 -20.17 40.58 -2.29
CA GLN A 186 -18.79 40.30 -2.70
C GLN A 186 -18.64 38.87 -3.23
N LEU A 187 -19.21 37.87 -2.54
CA LEU A 187 -19.13 36.47 -2.95
C LEU A 187 -19.77 36.24 -4.33
N VAL A 188 -20.90 36.89 -4.61
CA VAL A 188 -21.55 36.83 -5.93
C VAL A 188 -20.65 37.47 -7.00
N LYS A 189 -20.09 38.66 -6.74
CA LYS A 189 -19.16 39.34 -7.67
C LYS A 189 -17.92 38.49 -7.96
N THR A 190 -17.26 37.96 -6.94
CA THR A 190 -16.07 37.11 -7.12
C THR A 190 -16.39 35.83 -7.88
N LYS A 191 -17.59 35.25 -7.69
CA LYS A 191 -18.03 34.06 -8.42
C LYS A 191 -18.30 34.36 -9.90
N GLU A 192 -18.83 35.54 -10.22
CA GLU A 192 -18.98 35.99 -11.61
C GLU A 192 -17.64 36.28 -12.28
N GLU A 193 -16.71 36.94 -11.58
CA GLU A 193 -15.34 37.15 -12.05
C GLU A 193 -14.60 35.83 -12.31
N LEU A 194 -14.76 34.85 -11.42
CA LEU A 194 -14.18 33.52 -11.58
C LEU A 194 -14.74 32.78 -12.80
N LYS A 195 -16.03 32.94 -13.10
CA LYS A 195 -16.63 32.41 -14.33
C LYS A 195 -16.08 33.10 -15.58
N LYS A 196 -15.99 34.43 -15.58
CA LYS A 196 -15.42 35.20 -16.71
C LYS A 196 -13.97 34.80 -16.98
N THR A 197 -13.12 34.80 -15.96
CA THR A 197 -11.70 34.43 -16.09
C THR A 197 -11.51 32.99 -16.59
N LYS A 198 -12.39 32.06 -16.20
CA LYS A 198 -12.35 30.69 -16.73
C LYS A 198 -12.67 30.62 -18.22
N VAL A 199 -13.67 31.38 -18.68
CA VAL A 199 -14.00 31.49 -20.11
C VAL A 199 -12.85 32.15 -20.88
N ASP A 200 -12.26 33.21 -20.33
CA ASP A 200 -11.10 33.88 -20.93
C ASP A 200 -9.89 32.94 -21.05
N LEU A 201 -9.66 32.07 -20.06
CA LEU A 201 -8.60 31.05 -20.11
C LEU A 201 -8.86 30.02 -21.21
N GLU A 202 -10.09 29.50 -21.31
CA GLU A 202 -10.46 28.53 -22.35
C GLU A 202 -10.32 29.14 -23.75
N THR A 203 -10.74 30.39 -23.93
CA THR A 203 -10.58 31.11 -25.22
C THR A 203 -9.11 31.38 -25.56
N LEU A 204 -8.29 31.82 -24.60
CA LEU A 204 -6.83 31.99 -24.79
C LEU A 204 -6.16 30.67 -25.17
N LYS A 205 -6.54 29.57 -24.51
CA LYS A 205 -6.01 28.24 -24.83
C LYS A 205 -6.37 27.84 -26.26
N SER A 206 -7.61 28.05 -26.68
CA SER A 206 -8.05 27.78 -28.06
C SER A 206 -7.28 28.65 -29.08
N GLN A 207 -7.11 29.94 -28.80
CA GLN A 207 -6.32 30.83 -29.66
C GLN A 207 -4.87 30.37 -29.76
N ALA A 208 -4.22 30.06 -28.64
CA ALA A 208 -2.85 29.55 -28.62
C ALA A 208 -2.69 28.27 -29.45
N THR A 209 -3.64 27.32 -29.35
CA THR A 209 -3.62 26.11 -30.20
C THR A 209 -3.79 26.43 -31.69
N SER A 210 -4.66 27.38 -32.03
CA SER A 210 -4.86 27.81 -33.42
C SER A 210 -3.60 28.47 -33.99
N THR A 211 -2.97 29.35 -33.22
CA THR A 211 -1.72 30.00 -33.61
C THR A 211 -0.60 28.98 -33.80
N ASN A 212 -0.48 28.00 -32.89
CA ASN A 212 0.54 26.95 -33.02
C ASN A 212 0.35 26.12 -34.30
N ASN A 213 -0.91 25.79 -34.65
CA ASN A 213 -1.21 25.07 -35.88
C ASN A 213 -0.85 25.87 -37.15
N GLU A 214 -1.07 27.18 -37.15
CA GLU A 214 -0.65 28.06 -38.25
C GLU A 214 0.87 28.18 -38.34
N TYR A 215 1.58 28.23 -37.21
CA TYR A 215 3.05 28.16 -37.20
C TYR A 215 3.55 26.83 -37.79
N ASP A 216 2.98 25.69 -37.40
CA ASP A 216 3.35 24.39 -37.96
C ASP A 216 3.08 24.30 -39.47
N ARG A 217 1.99 24.91 -39.92
CA ARG A 217 1.67 24.99 -41.35
C ARG A 217 2.69 25.85 -42.09
N LEU A 218 3.01 27.03 -41.57
CA LEU A 218 3.97 27.95 -42.17
C LEU A 218 5.36 27.32 -42.24
N LEU A 219 5.80 26.61 -41.18
CA LEU A 219 7.06 25.86 -41.17
C LEU A 219 7.10 24.82 -42.29
N LYS A 220 6.01 24.07 -42.50
CA LYS A 220 5.92 23.10 -43.62
C LYS A 220 5.93 23.76 -44.98
N GLU A 221 5.30 24.92 -45.14
CA GLU A 221 5.36 25.70 -46.38
C GLU A 221 6.77 26.23 -46.63
N HIS A 222 7.46 26.72 -45.58
CA HIS A 222 8.85 27.16 -45.64
C HIS A 222 9.79 26.02 -46.03
N GLU A 223 9.64 24.84 -45.43
CA GLU A 223 10.44 23.65 -45.75
C GLU A 223 10.27 23.24 -47.22
N LYS A 224 9.02 23.22 -47.71
CA LYS A 224 8.72 22.93 -49.12
C LYS A 224 9.33 23.96 -50.07
N LEU A 225 9.31 25.24 -49.72
CA LEU A 225 9.91 26.29 -50.53
C LEU A 225 11.44 26.20 -50.54
N GLN A 226 12.05 25.88 -49.40
CA GLN A 226 13.50 25.70 -49.29
C GLN A 226 13.99 24.50 -50.09
N GLN A 227 13.29 23.36 -50.01
CA GLN A 227 13.58 22.19 -50.86
C GLN A 227 13.47 22.51 -52.36
N LYS A 228 12.48 23.32 -52.76
CA LYS A 228 12.35 23.76 -54.16
C LYS A 228 13.51 24.65 -54.59
N LEU A 229 13.94 25.57 -53.73
CA LEU A 229 15.07 26.46 -54.00
C LEU A 229 16.38 25.66 -54.18
N ASP A 230 16.67 24.73 -53.26
CA ASP A 230 17.85 23.85 -53.34
C ASP A 230 17.83 22.97 -54.61
N THR A 231 16.63 22.54 -55.04
CA THR A 231 16.44 21.76 -56.27
C THR A 231 16.62 22.61 -57.54
N ASP A 232 16.27 23.90 -57.51
CA ASP A 232 16.46 24.81 -58.65
C ASP A 232 17.91 25.30 -58.76
N ASP A 233 18.60 25.53 -57.64
CA ASP A 233 20.03 25.89 -57.65
C ASP A 233 20.90 24.71 -58.14
N SER A 234 20.61 23.47 -57.72
CA SER A 234 21.30 22.27 -58.23
C SER A 234 21.04 21.95 -59.72
N LYS A 235 20.01 22.55 -60.33
CA LYS A 235 19.75 22.46 -61.79
C LYS A 235 20.45 23.55 -62.60
N LYS A 236 20.85 24.68 -61.99
CA LYS A 236 21.61 25.74 -62.66
C LYS A 236 23.11 25.45 -62.74
N ASP A 237 23.63 24.62 -61.83
CA ASP A 237 25.04 24.21 -61.79
C ASP A 237 25.37 22.95 -62.63
N LYS A 238 24.48 22.52 -63.53
CA LYS A 238 24.68 21.44 -64.52
C LYS A 238 24.47 21.95 -65.94
#